data_AF-A0A5N9AE20-F1
#
_entry.id   AF-A0A5N9AE20-F1
#
_cell.length_a   1.000
_cell.length_b   1.000
_cell.length_c   1.000
_cell.angle_alpha   90.00
_cell.angle_beta   90.00
_cell.angle_gamma   90.00
#
_symmetry.space_group_name_H-M   'P 1'
#
loop_
_entity.id
_entity.type
_entity.pdbx_description
1 polymer ?
#
loop_
_entity_poly.entity_id
_entity_poly.type
_entity_poly.pdbx_seq_one_letter_code
_entity_poly.pdbx_strand_id
1 'polypeptide(L)'
;MDLEVLAQIITGTATLIVAFVLVYQLRQQHKDTEIQISMMSETLNERIHNFGNYDKDYAEVIYKGLKIEFEEFNDLEKWKFERWAGLVFRRIVQDWRLGRVNRSKQAYKIAFNSLFKYKASHYLYLNFQRKALIAFEKIPEWKNGLYKISDECFEEITGTKLRK
;
A
#
# COMPACT_ATOMS: atom_id res chain seq x y z
N MET A 1 24.56 -47.58 -27.23
CA MET A 1 24.67 -46.43 -26.30
C MET A 1 25.02 -47.00 -24.95
N ASP A 2 26.10 -46.53 -24.34
CA ASP A 2 26.63 -47.11 -23.10
C ASP A 2 25.71 -46.82 -21.91
N LEU A 3 25.61 -47.78 -20.97
CA LEU A 3 24.75 -47.67 -19.80
C LEU A 3 25.18 -46.50 -18.91
N GLU A 4 26.49 -46.26 -18.82
CA GLU A 4 27.09 -45.14 -18.08
C GLU A 4 26.65 -43.78 -18.65
N VAL A 5 26.63 -43.66 -19.98
CA VAL A 5 26.19 -42.43 -20.67
C VAL A 5 24.70 -42.19 -20.44
N LEU A 6 23.88 -43.23 -20.49
CA LEU A 6 22.44 -43.12 -20.19
C LEU A 6 22.22 -42.69 -18.73
N ALA A 7 22.94 -43.30 -17.79
CA ALA A 7 22.86 -42.95 -16.36
C ALA A 7 23.25 -41.48 -16.12
N GLN A 8 24.33 -41.01 -16.75
CA GLN A 8 24.80 -39.63 -16.61
C GLN A 8 23.79 -38.61 -17.17
N ILE A 9 23.12 -38.93 -18.30
CA ILE A 9 22.06 -38.08 -18.86
C ILE A 9 20.86 -38.02 -17.91
N ILE A 10 20.44 -39.14 -17.34
CA ILE A 10 19.33 -39.20 -16.37
C ILE A 10 19.68 -38.39 -15.12
N THR A 11 20.86 -38.59 -14.55
CA THR A 11 21.31 -37.86 -13.36
C THR A 11 21.43 -36.36 -13.64
N GLY A 12 22.04 -35.96 -14.76
CA GLY A 12 22.17 -34.55 -15.14
C GLY A 12 20.82 -33.87 -15.34
N THR A 13 19.88 -34.57 -15.99
CA THR A 13 18.50 -34.08 -16.17
C THR A 13 17.78 -33.93 -14.83
N ALA A 14 17.92 -34.90 -13.92
CA ALA A 14 17.35 -34.82 -12.58
C ALA A 14 17.93 -33.65 -11.78
N THR A 15 19.25 -33.43 -11.82
CA THR A 15 19.90 -32.27 -11.18
C THR A 15 19.36 -30.95 -11.73
N LEU A 16 19.17 -30.86 -13.05
CA LEU A 16 18.67 -29.67 -13.71
C LEU A 16 17.21 -29.36 -13.32
N ILE A 17 16.37 -30.39 -13.25
CA ILE A 17 14.98 -30.28 -12.75
C ILE A 17 14.98 -29.77 -11.31
N VAL A 18 15.79 -30.36 -10.43
CA VAL A 18 15.90 -29.93 -9.03
C VAL A 18 16.36 -28.47 -8.94
N ALA A 19 17.35 -28.07 -9.74
CA ALA A 19 17.83 -26.70 -9.78
C ALA A 19 16.71 -25.71 -10.20
N PHE A 20 15.91 -26.05 -11.21
CA PHE A 20 14.76 -25.23 -11.60
C PHE A 20 13.71 -25.10 -10.48
N VAL A 21 13.41 -26.20 -9.80
CA VAL A 21 12.47 -26.20 -8.66
C VAL A 21 13.01 -25.32 -7.53
N LEU A 22 14.30 -25.40 -7.20
CA LEU A 22 14.94 -24.56 -6.18
C LEU A 22 14.88 -23.07 -6.54
N VAL A 23 15.18 -22.72 -7.80
CA VAL A 23 15.08 -21.32 -8.27
C VAL A 23 13.64 -20.82 -8.17
N TYR A 24 12.65 -21.65 -8.51
CA TYR A 24 11.24 -21.30 -8.36
C TYR A 24 10.85 -21.09 -6.88
N GLN A 25 11.29 -21.98 -5.99
CA GLN A 25 11.07 -21.86 -4.54
C GLN A 25 11.71 -20.59 -3.96
N LEU A 26 12.94 -20.26 -4.34
CA LEU A 26 13.62 -19.04 -3.91
C LEU A 26 12.87 -17.77 -4.33
N ARG A 27 12.33 -17.75 -5.56
CA ARG A 27 11.51 -16.62 -6.04
C ARG A 27 10.20 -16.47 -5.26
N GLN A 28 9.58 -17.57 -4.86
CA GLN A 28 8.40 -17.57 -3.99
C GLN A 28 8.76 -17.05 -2.58
N GLN A 29 9.79 -17.62 -1.95
CA GLN A 29 10.25 -17.24 -0.60
C GLN A 29 10.65 -15.76 -0.50
N HIS A 30 11.27 -15.21 -1.55
CA HIS A 30 11.61 -13.79 -1.59
C HIS A 30 10.36 -12.90 -1.52
N LYS A 31 9.32 -13.22 -2.31
CA LYS A 31 8.05 -12.49 -2.27
C LYS A 31 7.36 -12.60 -0.92
N ASP A 32 7.33 -13.79 -0.35
CA ASP A 32 6.73 -14.02 0.96
C ASP A 32 7.45 -13.25 2.06
N THR A 33 8.79 -13.19 2.00
CA THR A 33 9.63 -12.44 2.93
C THR A 33 9.40 -10.94 2.80
N GLU A 34 9.31 -10.39 1.58
CA GLU A 34 8.97 -8.98 1.35
C GLU A 34 7.60 -8.63 1.95
N ILE A 35 6.61 -9.51 1.77
CA ILE A 35 5.27 -9.35 2.33
C ILE A 35 5.33 -9.38 3.86
N GLN A 36 6.03 -10.35 4.46
CA GLN A 36 6.16 -10.47 5.91
C GLN A 36 6.90 -9.29 6.53
N ILE A 37 8.02 -8.85 5.96
CA ILE A 37 8.76 -7.67 6.43
C ILE A 37 7.88 -6.44 6.34
N SER A 38 7.09 -6.29 5.26
CA SER A 38 6.16 -5.17 5.16
C SER A 38 5.04 -5.26 6.20
N MET A 39 4.45 -6.43 6.45
CA MET A 39 3.46 -6.63 7.51
C MET A 39 4.03 -6.32 8.89
N MET A 40 5.26 -6.74 9.15
CA MET A 40 5.94 -6.49 10.41
C MET A 40 6.28 -5.01 10.57
N SER A 41 6.76 -4.36 9.50
CA SER A 41 6.98 -2.91 9.49
C SER A 41 5.68 -2.14 9.67
N GLU A 42 4.57 -2.60 9.09
CA GLU A 42 3.24 -2.04 9.30
C GLU A 42 2.82 -2.20 10.76
N THR A 43 2.95 -3.40 11.32
CA THR A 43 2.61 -3.69 12.72
C THR A 43 3.46 -2.87 13.70
N LEU A 44 4.75 -2.73 13.44
CA LEU A 44 5.65 -1.88 14.23
C LEU A 44 5.27 -0.41 14.10
N ASN A 45 4.90 0.04 12.90
CA ASN A 45 4.51 1.42 12.67
C ASN A 45 3.15 1.73 13.31
N GLU A 46 2.16 0.83 13.19
CA GLU A 46 0.90 0.89 13.92
C GLU A 46 1.17 0.89 15.43
N ARG A 47 2.06 0.05 15.95
CA ARG A 47 2.41 0.13 17.37
C ARG A 47 2.98 1.50 17.72
N ILE A 48 4.04 1.95 17.06
CA ILE A 48 4.75 3.20 17.39
C ILE A 48 3.88 4.45 17.22
N HIS A 49 2.98 4.49 16.22
CA HIS A 49 2.23 5.69 15.87
C HIS A 49 0.70 5.60 16.09
N ASN A 50 0.13 4.41 16.29
CA ASN A 50 -1.28 4.21 16.67
C ASN A 50 -1.48 3.92 18.17
N PHE A 51 -0.47 4.02 19.04
CA PHE A 51 -0.73 4.02 20.50
C PHE A 51 -1.82 5.04 20.87
N GLY A 52 -1.91 6.14 20.11
CA GLY A 52 -2.98 7.13 20.21
C GLY A 52 -4.35 6.69 19.69
N ASN A 53 -4.48 5.85 18.66
CA ASN A 53 -5.81 5.55 18.06
C ASN A 53 -6.80 4.83 19.00
N TYR A 54 -6.32 4.29 20.12
CA TYR A 54 -7.15 3.70 21.17
C TYR A 54 -7.34 4.63 22.37
N ASP A 55 -6.69 5.79 22.37
CA ASP A 55 -6.99 6.89 23.27
C ASP A 55 -8.22 7.64 22.75
N LYS A 56 -9.13 7.98 23.67
CA LYS A 56 -10.41 8.62 23.36
C LYS A 56 -10.21 9.91 22.57
N ASP A 57 -9.17 10.65 22.90
CA ASP A 57 -8.83 11.92 22.29
C ASP A 57 -8.49 11.80 20.78
N TYR A 58 -7.74 10.76 20.35
CA TYR A 58 -7.48 10.55 18.92
C TYR A 58 -8.73 10.15 18.15
N ALA A 59 -9.56 9.29 18.73
CA ALA A 59 -10.81 8.87 18.11
C ALA A 59 -11.74 10.08 17.89
N GLU A 60 -11.78 11.01 18.84
CA GLU A 60 -12.50 12.27 18.72
C GLU A 60 -11.96 13.15 17.58
N VAL A 61 -10.63 13.29 17.46
CA VAL A 61 -10.01 14.06 16.35
C VAL A 61 -10.32 13.45 14.99
N ILE A 62 -10.17 12.12 14.85
CA ILE A 62 -10.48 11.41 13.60
C ILE A 62 -11.96 11.57 13.25
N TYR A 63 -12.86 11.40 14.23
CA TYR A 63 -14.29 11.59 14.03
C TYR A 63 -14.64 13.04 13.65
N LYS A 64 -14.00 14.03 14.28
CA LYS A 64 -14.17 15.46 13.95
C LYS A 64 -13.80 15.72 12.48
N GLY A 65 -12.76 15.08 11.96
CA GLY A 65 -12.33 15.16 10.56
C GLY A 65 -13.34 14.65 9.52
N LEU A 66 -14.40 13.94 9.94
CA LEU A 66 -15.55 13.63 9.06
C LEU A 66 -16.36 14.87 8.72
N LYS A 67 -16.37 15.88 9.59
CA LYS A 67 -17.30 17.01 9.53
C LYS A 67 -16.63 18.31 9.11
N ILE A 68 -15.35 18.50 9.45
CA ILE A 68 -14.62 19.75 9.24
C ILE A 68 -13.47 19.61 8.24
N GLU A 69 -13.05 20.73 7.67
CA GLU A 69 -11.83 20.84 6.87
C GLU A 69 -10.59 20.71 7.75
N PHE A 70 -9.46 20.36 7.12
CA PHE A 70 -8.20 20.17 7.84
C PHE A 70 -7.72 21.45 8.52
N GLU A 71 -7.99 22.59 7.90
CA GLU A 71 -7.57 23.91 8.34
C GLU A 71 -8.29 24.36 9.62
N GLU A 72 -9.50 23.84 9.87
CA GLU A 72 -10.34 24.13 11.03
C GLU A 72 -9.87 23.43 12.32
N PHE A 73 -8.96 22.47 12.21
CA PHE A 73 -8.30 21.86 13.36
C PHE A 73 -7.32 22.83 14.03
N ASN A 74 -7.17 22.71 15.36
CA ASN A 74 -6.02 23.31 16.05
C ASN A 74 -4.72 22.56 15.70
N ASP A 75 -3.56 23.11 16.04
CA ASP A 75 -2.27 22.56 15.64
C ASP A 75 -2.02 21.13 16.12
N LEU A 76 -2.46 20.79 17.34
CA LEU A 76 -2.33 19.44 17.88
C LEU A 76 -3.25 18.46 17.14
N GLU A 77 -4.49 18.87 16.87
CA GLU A 77 -5.45 18.07 16.11
C GLU A 77 -4.97 17.85 14.67
N LYS A 78 -4.41 18.89 14.02
CA LYS A 78 -3.78 18.79 12.69
C LYS A 78 -2.70 17.75 12.68
N TRP A 79 -1.78 17.81 13.65
CA TRP A 79 -0.71 16.83 13.78
C TRP A 79 -1.28 15.42 13.95
N LYS A 80 -2.22 15.20 14.87
CA LYS A 80 -2.84 13.88 15.12
C LYS A 80 -3.52 13.34 13.86
N PHE A 81 -4.34 14.16 13.21
CA PHE A 81 -5.08 13.76 12.01
C PHE A 81 -4.15 13.48 10.83
N GLU A 82 -3.14 14.33 10.61
CA GLU A 82 -2.15 14.13 9.56
C GLU A 82 -1.35 12.82 9.77
N ARG A 83 -0.94 12.53 11.02
CA ARG A 83 -0.28 11.26 11.34
C ARG A 83 -1.17 10.08 11.01
N TRP A 84 -2.42 10.10 11.45
CA TRP A 84 -3.38 9.03 11.15
C TRP A 84 -3.62 8.86 9.64
N ALA A 85 -3.97 9.93 8.93
CA ALA A 85 -4.28 9.89 7.51
C ALA A 85 -3.05 9.48 6.68
N GLY A 86 -1.86 9.94 7.07
CA GLY A 86 -0.59 9.55 6.46
C GLY A 86 -0.28 8.06 6.62
N LEU A 87 -0.64 7.45 7.75
CA LEU A 87 -0.49 6.00 7.97
C LEU A 87 -1.45 5.20 7.10
N VAL A 88 -2.73 5.59 7.08
CA VAL A 88 -3.74 4.95 6.21
C VAL A 88 -3.31 5.03 4.75
N PHE A 89 -2.91 6.22 4.29
CA PHE A 89 -2.42 6.41 2.92
C PHE A 89 -1.20 5.55 2.62
N ARG A 90 -0.20 5.54 3.52
CA ARG A 90 1.02 4.73 3.34
C ARG A 90 0.68 3.25 3.21
N ARG A 91 -0.24 2.73 4.02
CA ARG A 91 -0.70 1.33 3.96
C ARG A 91 -1.29 1.00 2.59
N ILE A 92 -2.17 1.85 2.07
CA ILE A 92 -2.76 1.67 0.73
C ILE A 92 -1.66 1.58 -0.35
N VAL A 93 -0.64 2.46 -0.28
CA VAL A 93 0.49 2.45 -1.22
C VAL A 93 1.34 1.18 -1.07
N GLN A 94 1.61 0.74 0.15
CA GLN A 94 2.39 -0.48 0.41
C GLN A 94 1.66 -1.72 -0.09
N ASP A 95 0.36 -1.84 0.19
CA ASP A 95 -0.49 -2.93 -0.29
C ASP A 95 -0.46 -3.01 -1.82
N TRP A 96 -0.58 -1.87 -2.49
CA TRP A 96 -0.50 -1.78 -3.95
C TRP A 96 0.86 -2.22 -4.48
N ARG A 97 1.95 -1.72 -3.87
CA ARG A 97 3.33 -2.07 -4.23
C ARG A 97 3.55 -3.58 -4.17
N LEU A 98 3.15 -4.20 -3.06
CA LEU A 98 3.28 -5.65 -2.84
C LEU A 98 2.32 -6.49 -3.67
N GLY A 99 1.31 -5.86 -4.26
CA GLY A 99 0.31 -6.55 -5.07
C GLY A 99 -0.73 -7.31 -4.25
N ARG A 100 -1.02 -6.86 -3.02
CA ARG A 100 -2.09 -7.44 -2.21
C ARG A 100 -3.43 -7.39 -2.95
N VAL A 101 -4.24 -8.41 -2.72
CA VAL A 101 -5.56 -8.59 -3.37
C VAL A 101 -5.45 -8.52 -4.90
N ASN A 102 -4.34 -9.01 -5.45
CA ASN A 102 -4.04 -8.99 -6.89
C ASN A 102 -4.16 -7.60 -7.54
N ARG A 103 -3.94 -6.51 -6.79
CA ARG A 103 -4.11 -5.13 -7.28
C ARG A 103 -5.54 -4.86 -7.82
N SER A 104 -6.55 -5.53 -7.26
CA SER A 104 -7.95 -5.35 -7.65
C SER A 104 -8.38 -3.89 -7.52
N LYS A 105 -8.74 -3.26 -8.66
CA LYS A 105 -9.21 -1.86 -8.69
C LYS A 105 -10.28 -1.61 -7.62
N GLN A 106 -11.24 -2.52 -7.49
CA GLN A 106 -12.35 -2.39 -6.53
C GLN A 106 -11.87 -2.36 -5.07
N ALA A 107 -10.86 -3.16 -4.71
CA ALA A 107 -10.31 -3.17 -3.36
C ALA A 107 -9.66 -1.82 -3.01
N TYR A 108 -8.87 -1.25 -3.93
CA TYR A 108 -8.24 0.05 -3.72
C TYR A 108 -9.24 1.21 -3.80
N LYS A 109 -10.31 1.09 -4.59
CA LYS A 109 -11.43 2.04 -4.54
C LYS A 109 -12.06 2.07 -3.15
N ILE A 110 -12.33 0.91 -2.54
CA ILE A 110 -12.89 0.84 -1.18
C ILE A 110 -11.94 1.49 -0.16
N ALA A 111 -10.63 1.24 -0.28
CA ALA A 111 -9.64 1.82 0.62
C ALA A 111 -9.57 3.35 0.53
N PHE A 112 -9.45 3.90 -0.69
CA PHE A 112 -9.44 5.35 -0.89
C PHE A 112 -10.77 6.00 -0.55
N ASN A 113 -11.91 5.37 -0.89
CA ASN A 113 -13.22 5.87 -0.50
C ASN A 113 -13.35 5.96 1.03
N SER A 114 -12.75 5.01 1.76
CA SER A 114 -12.77 5.05 3.23
C SER A 114 -11.94 6.22 3.78
N LEU A 115 -10.80 6.53 3.17
CA LEU A 115 -9.99 7.70 3.53
C LEU A 115 -10.71 9.01 3.17
N PHE A 116 -11.27 9.11 1.97
CA PHE A 116 -11.93 10.32 1.48
C PHE A 116 -13.32 10.57 2.06
N LYS A 117 -13.89 9.65 2.84
CA LYS A 117 -15.06 9.96 3.69
C LYS A 117 -14.78 11.10 4.68
N TYR A 118 -13.52 11.31 5.05
CA TYR A 118 -13.12 12.37 5.95
C TYR A 118 -12.85 13.63 5.16
N LYS A 119 -13.62 14.69 5.41
CA LYS A 119 -13.50 15.99 4.75
C LYS A 119 -12.08 16.56 4.90
N ALA A 120 -11.52 16.48 6.11
CA ALA A 120 -10.15 16.90 6.38
C ALA A 120 -9.07 16.10 5.60
N SER A 121 -9.36 14.87 5.13
CA SER A 121 -8.40 14.14 4.30
C SER A 121 -8.24 14.74 2.91
N HIS A 122 -9.21 15.52 2.44
CA HIS A 122 -9.21 16.08 1.08
C HIS A 122 -8.06 17.07 0.91
N TYR A 123 -7.84 17.92 1.90
CA TYR A 123 -6.70 18.81 1.96
C TYR A 123 -5.38 18.04 1.83
N LEU A 124 -5.21 16.98 2.63
CA LEU A 124 -3.99 16.19 2.63
C LEU A 124 -3.76 15.49 1.28
N TYR A 125 -4.85 15.04 0.64
CA TYR A 125 -4.78 14.44 -0.68
C TYR A 125 -4.28 15.42 -1.73
N LEU A 126 -4.92 16.59 -1.82
CA LEU A 126 -4.62 17.61 -2.83
C LEU A 126 -3.22 18.20 -2.67
N ASN A 127 -2.80 18.46 -1.43
CA ASN A 127 -1.55 19.17 -1.16
C ASN A 127 -0.32 18.26 -1.11
N PHE A 128 -0.49 16.99 -0.71
CA PHE A 128 0.66 16.10 -0.45
C PHE A 128 0.55 14.75 -1.14
N GLN A 129 -0.52 14.00 -0.87
CA GLN A 129 -0.57 12.57 -1.21
C GLN A 129 -0.68 12.34 -2.72
N ARG A 130 -1.46 13.16 -3.43
CA ARG A 130 -1.60 13.05 -4.89
C ARG A 130 -0.26 13.24 -5.60
N LYS A 131 0.52 14.24 -5.18
CA LYS A 131 1.87 14.48 -5.70
C LYS A 131 2.80 13.30 -5.43
N ALA A 132 2.70 12.69 -4.26
CA ALA A 132 3.47 11.49 -3.93
C ALA A 132 3.11 10.31 -4.84
N LEU A 133 1.81 10.05 -5.07
CA LEU A 133 1.38 9.00 -6.00
C LEU A 133 1.91 9.22 -7.41
N ILE A 134 1.82 10.44 -7.94
CA ILE A 134 2.35 10.78 -9.27
C ILE A 134 3.87 10.55 -9.33
N ALA A 135 4.60 10.85 -8.26
CA ALA A 135 6.03 10.58 -8.19
C ALA A 135 6.34 9.08 -8.14
N PHE A 136 5.52 8.29 -7.43
CA PHE A 136 5.69 6.83 -7.34
C PHE A 136 5.50 6.12 -8.68
N GLU A 137 4.66 6.64 -9.56
CA GLU A 137 4.45 6.11 -10.92
C GLU A 137 5.70 6.23 -11.81
N LYS A 138 6.69 7.02 -11.39
CA LYS A 138 7.98 7.16 -12.08
C LYS A 138 9.03 6.14 -11.61
N ILE A 139 8.72 5.33 -10.60
CA ILE A 139 9.63 4.31 -10.07
C ILE A 139 9.49 3.05 -10.95
N PRO A 140 10.54 2.62 -11.68
CA PRO A 140 10.44 1.53 -12.67
C PRO A 140 9.94 0.19 -12.10
N GLU A 141 10.26 -0.10 -10.85
CA GLU A 141 9.92 -1.36 -10.19
C GLU A 141 8.47 -1.39 -9.70
N TRP A 142 7.79 -0.25 -9.65
CA TRP A 142 6.45 -0.14 -9.07
C TRP A 142 5.38 -0.26 -10.13
N LYS A 143 4.22 -0.80 -9.74
CA LYS A 143 3.08 -0.89 -10.65
C LYS A 143 2.36 0.45 -10.72
N ASN A 144 2.05 0.85 -11.95
CA ASN A 144 1.36 2.09 -12.26
C ASN A 144 -0.16 1.96 -12.16
N GLY A 145 -0.85 3.07 -11.90
CA GLY A 145 -2.30 3.21 -11.93
C GLY A 145 -2.94 3.58 -10.59
N LEU A 146 -2.19 3.54 -9.48
CA LEU A 146 -2.76 3.84 -8.15
C LEU A 146 -3.24 5.30 -8.08
N TYR A 147 -2.50 6.23 -8.68
CA TYR A 147 -2.89 7.65 -8.71
C TYR A 147 -4.22 7.87 -9.45
N LYS A 148 -4.48 7.09 -10.53
CA LYS A 148 -5.73 7.21 -11.30
C LYS A 148 -6.91 6.71 -10.49
N ILE A 149 -6.71 5.62 -9.74
CA ILE A 149 -7.74 5.07 -8.85
C ILE A 149 -8.06 6.07 -7.74
N SER A 150 -7.03 6.68 -7.13
CA SER A 150 -7.26 7.68 -6.09
C SER A 150 -7.92 8.94 -6.63
N ASP A 151 -7.53 9.43 -7.81
CA ASP A 151 -8.20 10.57 -8.44
C ASP A 151 -9.69 10.25 -8.71
N GLU A 152 -10.00 9.10 -9.31
CA GLU A 152 -11.38 8.67 -9.55
C GLU A 152 -12.22 8.65 -8.26
N CYS A 153 -11.69 8.05 -7.19
CA CYS A 153 -12.35 8.02 -5.89
C CYS A 153 -12.56 9.42 -5.30
N PHE A 154 -11.57 10.29 -5.42
CA PHE A 154 -11.65 11.66 -4.91
C PHE A 154 -12.73 12.45 -5.66
N GLU A 155 -12.77 12.36 -6.99
CA GLU A 155 -13.79 13.02 -7.81
C GLU A 155 -15.20 12.47 -7.52
N GLU A 156 -15.34 11.16 -7.32
CA GLU A 156 -16.62 10.51 -6.99
C GLU A 156 -17.18 10.99 -5.64
N ILE A 157 -16.32 11.17 -4.63
CA ILE A 157 -16.77 11.56 -3.28
C ILE A 157 -16.96 13.07 -3.14
N THR A 158 -16.07 13.88 -3.74
CA THR A 158 -16.11 15.34 -3.58
C THR A 158 -16.91 16.05 -4.66
N GLY A 159 -17.20 15.38 -5.79
CA GLY A 159 -17.74 16.02 -6.99
C GLY A 159 -16.76 16.97 -7.70
N THR A 160 -15.54 17.15 -7.18
CA THR A 160 -14.55 18.07 -7.72
C THR A 160 -13.75 17.39 -8.83
N LYS A 161 -13.69 18.01 -10.01
CA LYS A 161 -12.88 17.50 -11.13
C LYS A 161 -11.42 17.89 -10.99
N LEU A 162 -10.54 16.90 -11.01
CA LEU A 162 -9.10 17.11 -10.92
C LEU A 162 -8.53 17.31 -12.33
N ARG A 163 -7.63 18.28 -12.47
CA ARG A 163 -6.90 18.46 -13.72
C ARG A 163 -5.88 17.31 -13.87
N LYS A 164 -5.92 16.68 -15.04
CA LYS A 164 -5.04 15.57 -15.42
C LYS A 164 -3.64 16.04 -15.72
#